data_AF-A0A924ZEC9-F1
#
_entry.id   AF-A0A924ZEC9-F1
#
_cell.length_a   1.000
_cell.length_b   1.000
_cell.length_c   1.000
_cell.angle_alpha   90.00
_cell.angle_beta   90.00
_cell.angle_gamma   90.00
#
_symmetry.space_group_name_H-M   'P 1'
#
loop_
_entity.id
_entity.type
_entity.pdbx_description
1 polymer ?
#
loop_
_entity_poly.entity_id
_entity_poly.type
_entity_poly.pdbx_seq_one_letter_code
_entity_poly.pdbx_strand_id
1 'polypeptide(L)' 'ALPVILVGLMIGAIFGLLTAVGAEMVGGGFGLGNRLTTYSSMINMPEFFAVIVILSTLGILIYVFFFLVGKKWASWEA' A
#
# COMPACT_ATOMS: atom_id res chain seq x y z
N ALA A 1 1.16 -25.75 3.05
CA ALA A 1 -0.07 -24.93 3.02
C ALA A 1 0.18 -23.50 3.51
N LEU A 2 0.78 -23.31 4.70
CA LEU A 2 1.06 -21.98 5.29
C LEU A 2 1.77 -20.98 4.34
N PRO A 3 2.78 -21.37 3.53
CA PRO A 3 3.44 -20.43 2.61
C PRO A 3 2.50 -19.89 1.53
N VAL A 4 1.64 -20.76 0.97
CA VAL A 4 0.70 -20.38 -0.10
C VAL A 4 -0.38 -19.43 0.41
N ILE A 5 -0.84 -19.62 1.65
CA ILE A 5 -1.81 -18.72 2.30
C ILE A 5 -1.18 -17.34 2.54
N LEU A 6 0.08 -17.30 2.99
CA LEU A 6 0.81 -16.05 3.20
C LEU A 6 1.01 -15.27 1.89
N VAL A 7 1.32 -15.96 0.78
CA VAL A 7 1.42 -15.34 -0.55
C VAL A 7 0.07 -14.78 -1.00
N GLY A 8 -1.02 -15.54 -0.82
CA GLY A 8 -2.38 -15.07 -1.12
C GLY A 8 -2.75 -13.83 -0.29
N LEU A 9 -2.39 -13.81 1.00
CA LEU A 9 -2.61 -12.68 1.89
C LEU A 9 -1.76 -11.45 1.50
N MET A 10 -0.51 -11.64 1.07
CA MET A 10 0.35 -10.56 0.58
C MET A 10 -0.23 -9.90 -0.67
N ILE A 11 -0.62 -10.72 -1.65
CA ILE A 11 -1.24 -10.23 -2.90
C ILE A 11 -2.56 -9.51 -2.57
N GLY A 12 -3.38 -10.11 -1.70
CA GLY A 12 -4.63 -9.50 -1.24
C GLY A 12 -4.42 -8.16 -0.52
N ALA A 13 -3.38 -8.03 0.30
CA ALA A 13 -3.05 -6.78 0.99
C ALA A 13 -2.61 -5.68 0.03
N ILE A 14 -1.81 -6.02 -1.01
CA ILE A 14 -1.37 -5.06 -2.03
C ILE A 14 -2.56 -4.57 -2.85
N PHE A 15 -3.37 -5.49 -3.39
CA PHE A 15 -4.57 -5.11 -4.14
C PHE A 15 -5.60 -4.39 -3.27
N GLY A 16 -5.72 -4.76 -1.99
CA GLY A 16 -6.56 -4.09 -1.01
C GLY A 16 -6.11 -2.65 -0.79
N LEU A 17 -4.81 -2.39 -0.63
CA LEU A 17 -4.26 -1.04 -0.51
C LEU A 17 -4.54 -0.21 -1.77
N LEU A 18 -4.28 -0.76 -2.97
CA LEU A 18 -4.57 -0.06 -4.23
C LEU A 18 -6.06 0.27 -4.38
N THR A 19 -6.93 -0.68 -4.02
CA THR A 19 -8.39 -0.49 -4.07
C THR A 19 -8.86 0.54 -3.05
N ALA A 20 -8.32 0.52 -1.83
CA ALA A 20 -8.66 1.49 -0.79
C ALA A 20 -8.25 2.91 -1.21
N VAL A 21 -7.04 3.10 -1.72
CA VAL A 21 -6.57 4.40 -2.21
C VAL A 21 -7.40 4.86 -3.40
N GLY A 22 -7.74 3.96 -4.33
CA GLY A 22 -8.64 4.27 -5.45
C GLY A 22 -10.03 4.70 -4.98
N ALA A 23 -10.59 4.04 -3.97
CA ALA A 23 -11.87 4.42 -3.37
C ALA A 23 -11.79 5.80 -2.67
N GLU A 24 -10.70 6.07 -1.95
CA GLU A 24 -10.44 7.37 -1.33
C GLU A 24 -10.36 8.51 -2.37
N MET A 25 -9.82 8.23 -3.57
CA MET A 25 -9.72 9.21 -4.65
C MET A 25 -11.07 9.54 -5.32
N VAL A 26 -11.99 8.56 -5.40
CA VAL A 26 -13.26 8.71 -6.12
C VAL A 26 -14.38 9.24 -5.24
N GLY A 27 -14.41 8.85 -3.96
CA GLY A 27 -15.53 9.18 -3.06
C GLY A 27 -15.16 9.41 -1.60
N GLY A 28 -13.88 9.35 -1.23
CA GLY A 28 -13.44 9.59 0.14
C GLY A 28 -13.28 11.07 0.45
N GLY A 29 -13.95 11.57 1.49
CA GLY A 29 -13.65 12.91 2.05
C GLY A 29 -12.37 12.97 2.89
N PHE A 30 -11.67 11.85 3.02
CA PHE A 30 -10.51 11.66 3.89
C PHE A 30 -9.57 10.61 3.27
N GLY A 31 -8.32 10.57 3.73
CA GLY A 31 -7.33 9.57 3.34
C GLY A 31 -6.20 10.12 2.48
N LEU A 32 -5.25 9.25 2.16
CA LEU A 32 -4.09 9.62 1.32
C LEU A 32 -4.52 9.77 -0.15
N GLY A 33 -5.46 8.94 -0.62
CA GLY A 33 -6.03 9.08 -1.95
C GLY A 33 -6.74 10.42 -2.16
N ASN A 34 -7.56 10.85 -1.19
CA ASN A 34 -8.24 12.16 -1.25
C ASN A 34 -7.25 13.33 -1.28
N ARG A 35 -6.18 13.27 -0.46
CA ARG A 35 -5.12 14.29 -0.45
C ARG A 35 -4.40 14.36 -1.80
N LEU A 36 -4.19 13.22 -2.46
CA LEU A 36 -3.58 13.17 -3.78
C LEU A 36 -4.42 13.92 -4.83
N THR A 37 -5.73 13.70 -4.84
CA THR A 37 -6.67 14.43 -5.72
C THR A 37 -6.76 15.92 -5.38
N THR A 38 -6.74 16.26 -4.08
CA THR A 38 -6.80 17.65 -3.60
C THR A 38 -5.54 18.44 -3.99
N TYR A 39 -4.35 17.90 -3.70
CA TYR A 39 -3.09 18.57 -4.06
C TYR A 39 -2.87 18.64 -5.57
N SER A 40 -3.33 17.64 -6.33
CA SER A 40 -3.35 17.69 -7.80
C SER A 40 -4.20 18.86 -8.30
N SER A 41 -5.41 19.05 -7.74
CA SER A 41 -6.32 20.15 -8.10
C SER A 41 -5.79 21.53 -7.72
N MET A 42 -5.00 21.61 -6.64
CA MET A 42 -4.39 22.86 -6.17
C MET A 42 -3.03 23.17 -6.82
N ILE A 43 -2.56 22.33 -7.76
CA ILE A 43 -1.23 22.44 -8.42
C ILE A 43 -0.09 22.46 -7.37
N ASN A 44 -0.30 21.77 -6.26
CA ASN A 44 0.68 21.71 -5.18
C ASN A 44 1.59 20.49 -5.35
N MET A 45 2.48 20.59 -6.34
CA MET A 45 3.41 19.51 -6.73
C MET A 45 4.28 18.96 -5.58
N PRO A 46 4.83 19.79 -4.66
CA PRO A 46 5.62 19.29 -3.54
C PRO A 46 4.83 18.34 -2.63
N GLU A 47 3.62 18.73 -2.24
CA GLU A 47 2.76 17.93 -1.35
C GLU A 47 2.19 16.70 -2.07
N PHE A 48 1.85 16.83 -3.35
CA PHE A 48 1.47 15.70 -4.19
C PHE A 48 2.57 14.62 -4.23
N PHE A 49 3.83 15.02 -4.44
CA PHE A 49 4.95 14.08 -4.44
C PHE A 49 5.18 13.45 -3.06
N ALA A 50 5.04 14.22 -1.98
CA ALA A 50 5.15 13.69 -0.63
C ALA A 50 4.11 12.56 -0.37
N VAL A 51 2.86 12.73 -0.82
CA VAL A 51 1.82 11.69 -0.69
C VAL A 51 2.18 10.44 -1.51
N ILE A 52 2.71 10.60 -2.73
CA ILE A 52 3.19 9.47 -3.54
C ILE A 52 4.29 8.70 -2.80
N VAL A 53 5.29 9.40 -2.25
CA VAL A 53 6.38 8.76 -1.51
C VAL A 53 5.86 7.98 -0.30
N ILE A 54 4.88 8.54 0.42
CA ILE A 54 4.22 7.85 1.55
C ILE A 54 3.51 6.58 1.07
N LEU A 55 2.74 6.66 -0.02
CA LEU A 55 2.02 5.51 -0.59
C LEU A 55 2.98 4.42 -1.10
N SER A 56 4.06 4.80 -1.78
CA SER A 56 5.10 3.86 -2.20
C SER A 56 5.77 3.19 -1.01
N THR A 57 6.05 3.95 0.05
CA THR A 57 6.63 3.42 1.28
C THR A 57 5.68 2.43 1.96
N LEU A 58 4.36 2.72 2.00
CA LEU A 58 3.36 1.79 2.53
C LEU A 58 3.31 0.47 1.74
N GLY A 59 3.36 0.53 0.41
CA GLY A 59 3.42 -0.68 -0.42
C GLY A 59 4.65 -1.54 -0.13
N ILE A 60 5.82 -0.90 0.00
CA ILE A 60 7.07 -1.58 0.38
C ILE A 60 6.98 -2.15 1.79
N LEU A 61 6.39 -1.42 2.75
CA LEU A 61 6.22 -1.88 4.13
C LEU A 61 5.32 -3.12 4.20
N ILE A 62 4.25 -3.18 3.41
CA ILE A 62 3.41 -4.38 3.30
C ILE A 62 4.26 -5.57 2.84
N TYR A 63 5.04 -5.39 1.76
CA TYR A 63 5.94 -6.44 1.26
C TYR A 63 6.95 -6.90 2.33
N VAL A 64 7.64 -5.95 2.95
CA VAL A 64 8.66 -6.23 3.98
C VAL A 64 8.03 -6.91 5.19
N PHE A 65 6.83 -6.50 5.61
CA PHE A 65 6.09 -7.14 6.68
C PHE A 65 5.83 -8.61 6.37
N PHE A 66 5.29 -8.91 5.19
CA PHE A 66 5.05 -10.30 4.76
C PHE A 66 6.35 -11.08 4.59
N PHE A 67 7.42 -10.45 4.12
CA PHE A 67 8.73 -11.07 4.00
C PHE A 67 9.31 -11.45 5.38
N LEU A 68 9.20 -10.58 6.38
CA LEU A 68 9.67 -10.84 7.74
C LEU A 68 8.82 -11.91 8.45
N VAL A 69 7.50 -11.85 8.27
CA VAL A 69 6.58 -12.88 8.78
C VAL A 69 6.87 -14.22 8.12
N GLY A 70 7.09 -14.22 6.80
CA GLY A 70 7.60 -15.34 6.03
C GLY A 70 8.85 -15.90 6.68
N LYS A 71 9.95 -15.13 6.71
CA LYS A 71 11.24 -15.55 7.28
C LYS A 71 11.15 -16.14 8.70
N LYS A 72 10.27 -15.60 9.56
CA LYS A 72 10.14 -16.03 10.96
C LYS A 72 9.28 -17.29 11.14
N TRP A 73 8.28 -17.53 10.30
CA TRP A 73 7.27 -18.59 10.51
C TRP A 73 7.25 -19.66 9.41
N ALA A 74 7.56 -19.27 8.19
CA ALA A 74 7.77 -20.15 7.07
C ALA A 74 9.27 -20.14 6.80
N SER A 75 10.00 -21.17 7.23
CA SER A 75 11.40 -21.40 6.85
C SER A 75 11.51 -21.39 5.31
N TRP A 76 11.57 -20.20 4.72
CA TRP A 76 11.76 -19.99 3.31
C TRP A 76 13.25 -20.19 3.13
N GLU A 77 13.61 -21.36 2.62
CA GLU A 77 14.93 -21.53 2.02
C GLU A 77 15.06 -20.46 0.95
N ALA A 78 16.16 -19.72 1.07
CA ALA A 78 16.54 -18.64 0.18
C ALA A 78 16.59 -19.08 -1.28
#